data_AF-W7B8P1-F1
#
_entry.id   AF-W7B8P1-F1
#
_cell.length_a   1.000
_cell.length_b   1.000
_cell.length_c   1.000
_cell.angle_alpha   90.00
_cell.angle_beta   90.00
_cell.angle_gamma   90.00
#
_symmetry.space_group_name_H-M   'P 1'
#
loop_
_entity.id
_entity.type
_entity.pdbx_description
1 polymer ?
#
loop_
_entity_poly.entity_id
_entity_poly.type
_entity_poly.pdbx_seq_one_letter_code
_entity_poly.pdbx_strand_id
1 'polypeptide(L)'
;MKEQDIASELIDIRLQLGLDFVGIATAIAAGGQKEIRWKYVAGNRNERYQKIVLQVGKGIAGIVWRTARPMIAEDLKNDRLAPLQEYPIALTENLASIIAVPITFEDTVIGVMLGGYRKVTHIKAPLIGNFKTCAEGMKKSLLAIKE
;
A
#
# COMPACT_ATOMS: atom_id res chain seq x y z
N MET A 1 13.94 7.53 -14.95
CA MET A 1 12.55 7.63 -14.48
C MET A 1 12.55 8.56 -13.28
N LYS A 2 11.66 9.55 -13.24
CA LYS A 2 11.58 10.54 -12.17
C LYS A 2 10.51 10.11 -11.17
N GLU A 3 10.58 10.60 -9.92
CA GLU A 3 9.52 10.33 -8.92
C GLU A 3 8.13 10.80 -9.39
N GLN A 4 8.08 11.81 -10.27
CA GLN A 4 6.85 12.27 -10.93
C GLN A 4 6.19 11.21 -11.83
N ASP A 5 6.96 10.24 -12.34
CA ASP A 5 6.44 9.18 -13.19
C ASP A 5 5.62 8.17 -12.35
N ILE A 6 6.11 7.81 -11.15
CA ILE A 6 5.39 6.92 -10.22
C ILE A 6 4.07 7.54 -9.75
N ALA A 7 4.07 8.84 -9.45
CA ALA A 7 2.84 9.52 -9.03
C ALA A 7 1.77 9.46 -10.13
N SER A 8 2.18 9.63 -11.40
CA SER A 8 1.29 9.54 -12.56
C SER A 8 0.74 8.13 -12.74
N GLU A 9 1.61 7.10 -12.67
CA GLU A 9 1.19 5.69 -12.74
C GLU A 9 0.17 5.35 -11.64
N LEU A 10 0.39 5.84 -10.41
CA LEU A 10 -0.57 5.63 -9.31
C LEU A 10 -1.91 6.32 -9.55
N ILE A 11 -1.93 7.49 -10.18
CA ILE A 11 -3.18 8.16 -10.57
C ILE A 11 -3.94 7.29 -11.58
N ASP A 12 -3.26 6.76 -12.59
CA ASP A 12 -3.87 5.91 -13.61
C ASP A 12 -4.43 4.62 -13.02
N ILE A 13 -3.66 3.92 -12.18
CA ILE A 13 -4.10 2.72 -11.46
C ILE A 13 -5.34 3.03 -10.60
N ARG A 14 -5.33 4.16 -9.89
CA ARG A 14 -6.44 4.59 -9.05
C ARG A 14 -7.72 4.79 -9.86
N LEU A 15 -7.62 5.46 -11.00
CA LEU A 15 -8.76 5.74 -11.88
C LEU A 15 -9.27 4.47 -12.57
N GLN A 16 -8.37 3.66 -13.11
CA GLN A 16 -8.70 2.41 -13.82
C GLN A 16 -9.39 1.39 -12.91
N LEU A 17 -8.96 1.28 -11.65
CA LEU A 17 -9.50 0.31 -10.69
C LEU A 17 -10.58 0.91 -9.77
N GLY A 18 -10.95 2.17 -9.97
CA GLY A 18 -12.00 2.85 -9.21
C GLY A 18 -11.66 3.05 -7.72
N LEU A 19 -10.38 3.15 -7.38
CA LEU A 19 -9.91 3.27 -6.01
C LEU A 19 -10.09 4.71 -5.48
N ASP A 20 -10.43 4.84 -4.20
CA ASP A 20 -10.46 6.14 -3.52
C ASP A 20 -9.06 6.66 -3.19
N PHE A 21 -8.16 5.73 -2.91
CA PHE A 21 -6.78 5.96 -2.51
C PHE A 21 -5.89 4.82 -3.03
N VAL A 22 -4.69 5.15 -3.45
CA VAL A 22 -3.62 4.16 -3.66
C VAL A 22 -2.31 4.70 -3.11
N GLY A 23 -1.46 3.83 -2.58
CA GLY A 23 -0.14 4.23 -2.12
C GLY A 23 0.86 3.09 -2.15
N ILE A 24 2.14 3.46 -2.20
CA ILE A 24 3.27 2.55 -2.08
C ILE A 24 4.08 2.93 -0.84
N ALA A 25 4.25 1.94 0.03
CA ALA A 25 5.16 2.02 1.15
C ALA A 25 6.50 1.37 0.81
N THR A 26 7.61 2.00 1.20
CA THR A 26 8.98 1.51 1.02
C THR A 26 9.70 1.47 2.36
N ALA A 27 10.71 0.61 2.49
CA ALA A 27 11.55 0.56 3.67
C ALA A 27 12.78 1.48 3.54
N ILE A 28 13.14 2.13 4.63
CA ILE A 28 14.39 2.87 4.81
C ILE A 28 15.12 2.24 6.00
N ALA A 29 16.44 2.09 5.88
CA ALA A 29 17.27 1.69 7.01
C ALA A 29 17.55 2.93 7.87
N ALA A 30 17.00 2.98 9.08
CA ALA A 30 17.21 4.06 10.04
C ALA A 30 17.72 3.46 11.36
N GLY A 31 18.92 3.85 11.80
CA GLY A 31 19.49 3.40 13.08
C GLY A 31 19.62 1.88 13.23
N GLY A 32 19.84 1.15 12.12
CA GLY A 32 19.96 -0.32 12.12
C GLY A 32 18.63 -1.08 12.09
N GLN A 33 17.48 -0.39 12.11
CA GLN A 33 16.15 -0.99 11.97
C GLN A 33 15.51 -0.59 10.63
N LYS A 34 14.69 -1.49 10.07
CA LYS A 34 13.89 -1.21 8.87
C LYS A 34 12.60 -0.49 9.27
N GLU A 35 12.49 0.77 8.87
CA GLU A 35 11.26 1.55 8.97
C GLU A 35 10.52 1.54 7.63
N ILE A 36 9.21 1.31 7.66
CA ILE A 36 8.34 1.34 6.49
C ILE A 36 7.56 2.66 6.49
N ARG A 37 7.62 3.39 5.37
CA ARG A 37 6.96 4.69 5.19
C ARG A 37 6.23 4.75 3.86
N TRP A 38 5.09 5.44 3.83
CA TRP A 38 4.34 5.72 2.60
C TRP A 38 5.09 6.79 1.79
N LYS A 39 5.70 6.39 0.68
CA LYS A 39 6.55 7.28 -0.13
C LYS A 39 5.77 7.90 -1.28
N TYR A 40 4.89 7.12 -1.91
CA TYR A 40 4.09 7.56 -3.06
C TYR A 40 2.62 7.31 -2.77
N VAL A 41 1.76 8.29 -3.03
CA VAL A 41 0.32 8.15 -2.86
C VAL A 41 -0.43 8.90 -3.95
N ALA A 42 -1.65 8.47 -4.25
CA ALA A 42 -2.60 9.19 -5.08
C ALA A 42 -4.00 9.09 -4.48
N GLY A 43 -4.75 10.20 -4.54
CA GLY A 43 -6.10 10.30 -3.96
C GLY A 43 -6.11 10.49 -2.44
N ASN A 44 -4.99 10.87 -1.83
CA ASN A 44 -4.94 11.23 -0.41
C ASN A 44 -5.78 12.48 -0.10
N ARG A 45 -6.46 12.50 1.04
CA ARG A 45 -7.25 13.67 1.50
C ARG A 45 -6.42 14.67 2.29
N ASN A 46 -5.27 14.24 2.77
CA ASN A 46 -4.37 15.04 3.58
C ASN A 46 -2.95 14.48 3.49
N GLU A 47 -1.99 15.17 4.11
CA GLU A 47 -0.58 14.77 4.09
C GLU A 47 -0.13 14.07 5.37
N ARG A 48 -1.04 13.74 6.31
CA ARG A 48 -0.67 13.11 7.58
C ARG A 48 -0.09 11.70 7.38
N TYR A 49 -0.31 11.08 6.22
CA TYR A 49 0.31 9.81 5.86
C TYR A 49 1.85 9.87 5.93
N GLN A 50 2.46 11.05 5.68
CA GLN A 50 3.90 11.25 5.72
C GLN A 50 4.49 11.07 7.12
N LYS A 51 3.66 11.24 8.16
CA LYS A 51 4.06 11.04 9.57
C LYS A 51 3.98 9.58 10.01
N ILE A 52 3.42 8.70 9.17
CA ILE A 52 3.28 7.28 9.50
C ILE A 52 4.65 6.60 9.33
N VAL A 53 5.16 6.08 10.45
CA VAL A 53 6.35 5.23 10.50
C VAL A 53 5.94 3.88 11.07
N LEU A 54 6.15 2.82 10.31
CA LEU A 54 5.78 1.46 10.70
C LEU A 54 7.03 0.59 10.84
N GLN A 55 7.03 -0.28 11.85
CA GLN A 55 7.98 -1.38 11.93
C GLN A 55 7.48 -2.57 11.10
N VAL A 56 8.39 -3.44 10.67
CA VAL A 56 8.04 -4.70 10.03
C VAL A 56 7.08 -5.49 10.94
N GLY A 57 5.97 -5.96 10.38
CA GLY A 57 4.92 -6.66 11.11
C GLY A 57 3.89 -5.79 11.82
N LYS A 58 3.98 -4.45 11.74
CA LYS A 58 3.02 -3.50 12.34
C LYS A 58 2.26 -2.72 11.27
N GLY A 59 0.95 -2.59 11.46
CA GLY A 59 0.04 -2.03 10.47
C GLY A 59 -0.02 -2.82 9.16
N ILE A 60 -0.88 -2.39 8.25
CA ILE A 60 -1.14 -3.12 6.98
C ILE A 60 0.16 -3.33 6.20
N ALA A 61 0.92 -2.26 5.94
CA ALA A 61 2.15 -2.35 5.17
C ALA A 61 3.22 -3.21 5.87
N GLY A 62 3.38 -3.09 7.19
CA GLY A 62 4.34 -3.92 7.92
C GLY A 62 3.97 -5.40 7.93
N ILE A 63 2.68 -5.74 8.04
CA ILE A 63 2.19 -7.12 8.00
C ILE A 63 2.45 -7.74 6.62
N VAL A 64 2.09 -7.05 5.55
CA VAL A 64 2.33 -7.51 4.17
C VAL A 64 3.83 -7.64 3.91
N TRP A 65 4.63 -6.69 4.38
CA TRP A 65 6.09 -6.74 4.25
C TRP A 65 6.68 -7.99 4.91
N ARG A 66 6.27 -8.29 6.15
CA ARG A 66 6.77 -9.44 6.91
C ARG A 66 6.38 -10.77 6.26
N THR A 67 5.15 -10.85 5.76
CA THR A 67 4.56 -12.13 5.32
C THR A 67 4.78 -12.41 3.83
N ALA A 68 5.15 -11.39 3.05
CA ALA A 68 5.15 -11.44 1.58
C ALA A 68 3.83 -11.96 1.00
N ARG A 69 2.71 -11.71 1.70
CA ARG A 69 1.37 -12.16 1.33
C ARG A 69 0.41 -10.98 1.23
N PRO A 70 -0.52 -10.98 0.27
CA PRO A 70 -1.59 -10.00 0.21
C PRO A 70 -2.44 -9.98 1.47
N MET A 71 -2.94 -8.79 1.82
CA MET A 71 -3.97 -8.57 2.83
C MET A 71 -5.17 -7.89 2.16
N ILE A 72 -6.35 -8.47 2.34
CA ILE A 72 -7.61 -7.94 1.81
C ILE A 72 -8.60 -7.85 2.97
N ALA A 73 -9.24 -6.69 3.11
CA ALA A 73 -10.30 -6.49 4.09
C ALA A 73 -11.42 -5.67 3.45
N GLU A 74 -12.63 -6.22 3.42
CA GLU A 74 -13.81 -5.55 2.87
C GLU A 74 -14.46 -4.60 3.89
N ASP A 75 -14.28 -4.87 5.18
CA ASP A 75 -14.76 -4.01 6.27
C ASP A 75 -13.73 -3.99 7.40
N LEU A 76 -12.89 -2.96 7.41
CA LEU A 76 -11.85 -2.75 8.42
C LEU A 76 -12.41 -2.46 9.82
N LYS A 77 -13.64 -1.97 9.93
CA LYS A 77 -14.26 -1.69 11.23
C LYS A 77 -14.61 -2.99 11.95
N ASN A 78 -14.99 -4.01 11.18
CA ASN A 78 -15.38 -5.34 11.68
C ASN A 78 -14.31 -6.40 11.38
N ASP A 79 -13.10 -6.00 11.04
CA ASP A 79 -11.99 -6.91 10.77
C ASP A 79 -11.60 -7.67 12.04
N ARG A 80 -11.41 -8.98 11.90
CA ARG A 80 -11.11 -9.89 13.01
C ARG A 80 -9.61 -9.98 13.30
N LEU A 81 -8.76 -9.53 12.37
CA LEU A 81 -7.30 -9.67 12.47
C LEU A 81 -6.71 -8.67 13.47
N ALA A 82 -7.14 -7.42 13.42
CA ALA A 82 -6.70 -6.37 14.33
C ALA A 82 -7.72 -5.22 14.35
N PRO A 83 -7.81 -4.46 15.45
CA PRO A 83 -8.67 -3.28 15.51
C PRO A 83 -8.16 -2.19 14.56
N LEU A 84 -9.07 -1.36 14.04
CA LEU A 84 -8.78 -0.30 13.06
C LEU A 84 -7.65 0.66 13.52
N GLN A 85 -7.49 0.86 14.83
CA GLN A 85 -6.44 1.66 15.46
C GLN A 85 -5.03 1.18 15.13
N GLU A 86 -4.86 -0.12 14.84
CA GLU A 86 -3.58 -0.68 14.40
C GLU A 86 -3.26 -0.39 12.93
N TYR A 87 -4.17 0.27 12.19
CA TYR A 87 -4.01 0.62 10.78
C TYR A 87 -4.00 2.15 10.56
N PRO A 88 -2.88 2.85 10.86
CA PRO A 88 -2.81 4.31 10.78
C PRO A 88 -3.18 4.92 9.42
N ILE A 89 -2.86 4.23 8.33
CA ILE A 89 -3.20 4.70 6.97
C ILE A 89 -4.71 4.68 6.74
N ALA A 90 -5.40 3.64 7.23
CA ALA A 90 -6.83 3.52 7.11
C ALA A 90 -7.57 4.59 7.92
N LEU A 91 -7.09 4.88 9.14
CA LEU A 91 -7.61 6.00 9.94
C LEU A 91 -7.38 7.35 9.26
N THR A 92 -6.16 7.60 8.79
CA THR A 92 -5.76 8.89 8.22
C THR A 92 -6.54 9.22 6.93
N GLU A 93 -6.83 8.21 6.13
CA GLU A 93 -7.53 8.35 4.84
C GLU A 93 -9.02 7.97 4.89
N ASN A 94 -9.52 7.60 6.06
CA ASN A 94 -10.89 7.11 6.29
C ASN A 94 -11.25 5.94 5.36
N LEU A 95 -10.37 4.95 5.26
CA LEU A 95 -10.56 3.76 4.45
C LEU A 95 -11.41 2.74 5.21
N ALA A 96 -12.42 2.21 4.53
CA ALA A 96 -13.30 1.16 5.03
C ALA A 96 -12.90 -0.22 4.48
N SER A 97 -12.37 -0.28 3.25
CA SER A 97 -11.91 -1.51 2.61
C SER A 97 -10.55 -1.30 1.98
N ILE A 98 -9.73 -2.36 1.92
CA ILE A 98 -8.38 -2.31 1.37
C ILE A 98 -8.01 -3.57 0.60
N ILE A 99 -7.08 -3.39 -0.33
CA ILE A 99 -6.25 -4.44 -0.94
C ILE A 99 -4.81 -3.99 -0.75
N ALA A 100 -3.99 -4.79 -0.07
CA ALA A 100 -2.57 -4.54 0.06
C ALA A 100 -1.78 -5.74 -0.47
N VAL A 101 -0.81 -5.50 -1.35
CA VAL A 101 -0.01 -6.55 -1.99
C VAL A 101 1.48 -6.20 -1.88
N PRO A 102 2.35 -7.21 -1.68
CA PRO A 102 3.79 -6.99 -1.71
C PRO A 102 4.24 -6.72 -3.14
N ILE A 103 5.29 -5.90 -3.29
CA ILE A 103 6.09 -5.80 -4.51
C ILE A 103 7.43 -6.47 -4.21
N THR A 104 7.78 -7.51 -4.96
CA THR A 104 8.93 -8.37 -4.68
C THR A 104 9.98 -8.36 -5.78
N PHE A 105 11.25 -8.44 -5.39
CA PHE A 105 12.39 -8.63 -6.28
C PHE A 105 13.38 -9.59 -5.60
N GLU A 106 13.80 -10.64 -6.32
CA GLU A 106 14.72 -11.67 -5.82
C GLU A 106 14.30 -12.19 -4.43
N ASP A 107 13.06 -12.68 -4.34
CA ASP A 107 12.42 -13.22 -3.12
C ASP A 107 12.36 -12.25 -1.92
N THR A 108 12.67 -10.97 -2.14
CA THR A 108 12.65 -9.93 -1.12
C THR A 108 11.55 -8.92 -1.40
N VAL A 109 10.79 -8.55 -0.38
CA VAL A 109 9.83 -7.44 -0.47
C VAL A 109 10.60 -6.12 -0.58
N ILE A 110 10.37 -5.38 -1.68
CA ILE A 110 10.98 -4.07 -1.94
C ILE A 110 10.01 -2.91 -1.72
N GLY A 111 8.71 -3.19 -1.66
CA GLY A 111 7.64 -2.24 -1.41
C GLY A 111 6.32 -2.94 -1.10
N VAL A 112 5.33 -2.18 -0.63
CA VAL A 112 3.95 -2.64 -0.47
C VAL A 112 3.01 -1.65 -1.14
N MET A 113 2.21 -2.13 -2.08
CA MET A 113 1.17 -1.33 -2.71
C MET A 113 -0.16 -1.56 -2.01
N LEU A 114 -0.87 -0.48 -1.66
CA LEU A 114 -2.18 -0.52 -1.03
C LEU A 114 -3.17 0.30 -1.83
N GLY A 115 -4.31 -0.30 -2.16
CA GLY A 115 -5.50 0.35 -2.70
C GLY A 115 -6.58 0.38 -1.62
N GLY A 116 -7.32 1.47 -1.54
CA GLY A 116 -8.34 1.67 -0.52
C GLY A 116 -9.64 2.22 -1.09
N TYR A 117 -10.74 1.83 -0.44
CA TYR A 117 -12.09 2.36 -0.63
C TYR A 117 -12.55 2.99 0.68
N ARG A 118 -13.25 4.12 0.62
CA ARG A 118 -13.79 4.83 1.79
C ARG A 118 -15.19 4.37 2.19
N LYS A 119 -15.78 3.50 1.38
CA LYS A 119 -17.02 2.77 1.66
C LYS A 119 -16.72 1.28 1.69
N VAL A 120 -17.45 0.55 2.53
CA VAL A 120 -17.43 -0.92 2.54
C VAL A 120 -17.71 -1.40 1.12
N THR A 121 -16.76 -2.15 0.58
CA THR A 121 -16.73 -2.58 -0.82
C THR A 121 -16.43 -4.06 -0.88
N HIS A 122 -17.26 -4.79 -1.61
CA HIS A 122 -17.02 -6.20 -1.90
C HIS A 122 -15.94 -6.33 -2.99
N ILE A 123 -14.82 -6.94 -2.64
CA ILE A 123 -13.61 -7.01 -3.45
C ILE A 123 -13.60 -8.33 -4.21
N LYS A 124 -13.95 -8.25 -5.50
CA LYS A 124 -14.04 -9.42 -6.38
C LYS A 124 -12.64 -9.93 -6.78
N ALA A 125 -12.53 -11.23 -7.02
CA ALA A 125 -11.27 -11.86 -7.45
C ALA A 125 -10.58 -11.21 -8.67
N PRO A 126 -11.30 -10.77 -9.73
CA PRO A 126 -10.67 -10.09 -10.86
C PRO A 126 -9.98 -8.78 -10.48
N LEU A 127 -10.56 -8.01 -9.55
CA LEU A 127 -9.96 -6.78 -9.06
C LEU A 127 -8.65 -7.07 -8.31
N ILE A 128 -8.62 -8.12 -7.47
CA ILE A 128 -7.40 -8.54 -6.77
C ILE A 128 -6.33 -8.94 -7.78
N GLY A 129 -6.69 -9.69 -8.83
CA GLY A 129 -5.79 -10.08 -9.91
C GLY A 129 -5.19 -8.87 -10.62
N ASN A 130 -6.04 -7.94 -11.07
CA ASN A 130 -5.60 -6.71 -11.73
C ASN A 130 -4.69 -5.86 -10.83
N PHE A 131 -5.04 -5.74 -9.54
CA PHE A 131 -4.24 -4.99 -8.58
C PHE A 131 -2.85 -5.60 -8.37
N LYS A 132 -2.74 -6.94 -8.33
CA LYS A 132 -1.45 -7.64 -8.30
C LYS A 132 -0.63 -7.39 -9.57
N THR A 133 -1.26 -7.45 -10.75
CA THR A 133 -0.58 -7.15 -12.02
C THR A 133 -0.04 -5.71 -12.05
N CYS A 134 -0.80 -4.74 -11.57
CA CYS A 134 -0.32 -3.37 -11.42
C CYS A 134 0.89 -3.29 -10.49
N ALA A 135 0.86 -4.00 -9.35
CA ALA A 135 1.97 -4.01 -8.39
C ALA A 135 3.26 -4.59 -8.99
N GLU A 136 3.16 -5.64 -9.79
CA GLU A 136 4.29 -6.19 -10.55
C GLU A 136 4.83 -5.20 -11.59
N GLY A 137 3.94 -4.42 -12.24
CA GLY A 137 4.35 -3.33 -13.13
C GLY A 137 5.18 -2.26 -12.41
N MET A 138 4.78 -1.88 -11.19
CA MET A 138 5.49 -0.88 -10.37
C MET A 138 6.90 -1.32 -9.93
N LYS A 139 7.22 -2.61 -10.00
CA LYS A 139 8.53 -3.16 -9.62
C LYS A 139 9.68 -2.47 -10.36
N LYS A 140 9.57 -2.34 -11.68
CA LYS A 140 10.58 -1.67 -12.51
C LYS A 140 10.73 -0.21 -12.09
N SER A 141 9.61 0.45 -11.81
CA SER A 141 9.57 1.84 -11.36
C SER A 141 10.27 2.05 -10.02
N LEU A 142 10.08 1.15 -9.06
CA LEU A 142 10.74 1.23 -7.76
C LEU A 142 12.24 0.90 -7.79
N LEU A 143 12.68 -0.02 -8.64
CA LEU A 143 14.09 -0.37 -8.74
C LEU A 143 14.91 0.77 -9.36
N ALA A 144 14.41 1.42 -10.41
CA ALA A 144 15.13 2.48 -11.10
C ALA A 144 15.23 3.82 -10.32
N ILE A 145 14.61 3.92 -9.13
CA ILE A 145 14.75 5.08 -8.23
C ILE A 145 15.70 4.78 -7.06
N LYS A 146 16.03 3.50 -6.83
CA LYS A 146 17.02 3.09 -5.83
C LYS A 146 18.46 3.15 -6.37
N GLU A 147 18.61 3.20 -7.69
CA GLU A 147 19.86 3.49 -8.42
C GLU A 147 20.05 4.99 -8.60
#